data_AF-A0A963JKG1-F1
#
_entry.id   AF-A0A963JKG1-F1
#
_cell.length_a   1.000
_cell.length_b   1.000
_cell.length_c   1.000
_cell.angle_alpha   90.00
_cell.angle_beta   90.00
_cell.angle_gamma   90.00
#
_symmetry.space_group_name_H-M   'P 1'
#
loop_
_entity.id
_entity.type
_entity.pdbx_description
1 polymer ?
#
loop_
_entity_poly.entity_id
_entity_poly.type
_entity_poly.pdbx_seq_one_letter_code
_entity_poly.pdbx_strand_id
1 'polypeptide(L)'
;MPPGPWLLMLEARAPWELAALLAVSPWMHRMSAGDGHPVLVFPGLGASDTSTLAVRQFLQRQGFTPYPWEQGLNLGPRPGVLERCRERLDALRRRHREKVSLVGWSLGGIYARELAKEAPDEVRCV
;
A
#
# COMPACT_ATOMS: atom_id res chain seq x y z
N MET A 1 26.19 -24.40 -9.16
CA MET A 1 25.51 -25.46 -9.95
C MET A 1 24.33 -24.82 -10.66
N PRO A 2 24.17 -24.99 -11.98
CA PRO A 2 22.96 -24.52 -12.67
C PRO A 2 21.72 -25.24 -12.11
N PRO A 3 20.55 -24.59 -12.07
CA PRO A 3 19.33 -25.18 -11.50
C PRO A 3 18.95 -26.47 -12.26
N GLY A 4 18.45 -27.47 -11.52
CA GLY A 4 18.05 -28.75 -12.10
C GLY A 4 16.86 -28.60 -13.06
N PRO A 5 16.67 -29.55 -14.00
CA PRO A 5 15.67 -29.46 -15.06
C PRO A 5 14.22 -29.33 -14.56
N TRP A 6 13.93 -29.85 -13.36
CA TRP A 6 12.63 -29.71 -12.69
C TRP A 6 12.33 -28.28 -12.21
N LEU A 7 13.37 -27.53 -11.78
CA LEU A 7 13.24 -26.12 -11.41
C LEU A 7 13.02 -25.22 -12.63
N LEU A 8 13.57 -25.59 -13.79
CA LEU A 8 13.33 -24.91 -15.06
C LEU A 8 11.88 -25.11 -15.57
N MET A 9 11.27 -26.27 -15.31
CA MET A 9 9.84 -26.48 -15.64
C MET A 9 8.91 -25.58 -14.82
N LEU A 10 9.32 -25.14 -13.62
CA LEU A 10 8.56 -24.14 -12.85
C LEU A 10 8.63 -22.74 -13.46
N GLU A 11 9.54 -22.46 -14.40
CA GLU A 11 9.54 -21.23 -15.21
C GLU A 11 8.61 -21.35 -16.43
N ALA A 12 8.16 -22.55 -16.79
CA ALA A 12 7.22 -22.75 -17.89
C ALA A 12 5.81 -22.17 -17.59
N ARG A 13 5.54 -21.81 -16.33
CA ARG A 13 4.36 -21.03 -15.95
C ARG A 13 4.52 -19.54 -16.23
N ALA A 14 5.74 -19.02 -16.38
CA ALA A 14 5.99 -17.60 -16.57
C ALA A 14 5.34 -17.04 -17.85
N PRO A 15 5.33 -17.74 -19.00
CA PRO A 15 4.55 -17.32 -20.17
C PRO A 15 3.04 -17.29 -19.89
N TRP A 16 2.54 -18.23 -19.08
CA TRP A 16 1.12 -18.30 -18.71
C TRP A 16 0.74 -17.20 -17.73
N GLU A 17 1.58 -16.91 -16.74
CA GLU A 17 1.43 -15.80 -15.80
C GLU A 17 1.51 -14.45 -16.52
N LEU A 18 2.43 -14.30 -17.48
CA LEU A 18 2.53 -13.12 -18.33
C LEU A 18 1.30 -12.97 -19.24
N ALA A 19 0.84 -14.05 -19.88
CA ALA A 19 -0.37 -14.03 -20.70
C ALA A 19 -1.61 -13.71 -19.86
N ALA A 20 -1.72 -14.25 -18.65
CA ALA A 20 -2.79 -13.92 -17.72
C ALA A 20 -2.74 -12.44 -17.27
N LEU A 21 -1.54 -11.91 -16.97
CA LEU A 21 -1.36 -10.49 -16.65
C LEU A 21 -1.73 -9.58 -17.83
N LEU A 22 -1.34 -9.95 -19.06
CA LEU A 22 -1.72 -9.21 -20.27
C LEU A 22 -3.22 -9.30 -20.57
N ALA A 23 -3.84 -10.46 -20.34
CA ALA A 23 -5.27 -10.66 -20.53
C ALA A 23 -6.10 -9.87 -19.51
N VAL A 24 -5.61 -9.73 -18.27
CA VAL A 24 -6.28 -8.97 -17.20
C VAL A 24 -5.91 -7.49 -17.22
N SER A 25 -4.81 -7.09 -17.88
CA SER A 25 -4.36 -5.70 -18.03
C SER A 25 -5.45 -4.71 -18.46
N PRO A 26 -6.24 -4.96 -19.53
CA PRO A 26 -7.34 -4.05 -19.90
C PRO A 26 -8.46 -3.99 -18.85
N TRP A 27 -8.63 -5.03 -18.03
CA TRP A 27 -9.58 -5.02 -16.92
C TRP A 27 -9.03 -4.28 -15.70
N MET A 28 -7.71 -4.30 -15.51
CA MET A 28 -6.99 -3.52 -14.51
C MET A 28 -7.08 -2.01 -14.81
N HIS A 29 -7.05 -1.63 -16.09
CA HIS A 29 -7.34 -0.26 -16.54
C HIS A 29 -8.83 0.12 -16.46
N ARG A 30 -9.73 -0.86 -16.35
CA ARG A 30 -11.18 -0.67 -16.14
C ARG A 30 -11.61 -0.80 -14.69
N MET A 31 -10.69 -1.05 -13.75
CA MET A 31 -10.99 -0.89 -12.33
C MET A 31 -11.50 0.52 -12.12
N SER A 32 -12.63 0.64 -11.41
CA SER A 32 -13.31 1.91 -11.17
C SER A 32 -12.29 2.99 -10.81
N ALA A 33 -12.35 4.13 -11.49
CA ALA A 33 -11.62 5.31 -11.06
C ALA A 33 -11.87 5.48 -9.55
N GLY A 34 -10.79 5.68 -8.80
CA GLY A 34 -10.88 6.04 -7.40
C GLY A 34 -11.84 7.21 -7.25
N ASP A 35 -12.67 7.16 -6.22
CA ASP A 35 -13.63 8.21 -5.85
C ASP A 35 -12.93 9.44 -5.23
N GLY A 36 -11.61 9.57 -5.35
CA GLY A 36 -10.83 10.69 -4.81
C GLY A 36 -10.45 10.58 -3.34
N HIS A 37 -10.93 9.57 -2.60
CA HIS A 37 -10.72 9.47 -1.15
C HIS A 37 -9.23 9.39 -0.75
N PRO A 38 -8.90 9.82 0.48
CA PRO A 38 -7.53 9.78 0.97
C PRO A 38 -7.04 8.35 1.26
N VAL A 39 -5.81 8.06 0.83
CA VAL A 39 -5.13 6.79 1.09
C VAL A 39 -3.80 7.04 1.81
N LEU A 40 -3.61 6.53 3.03
CA LEU A 40 -2.35 6.64 3.76
C LEU A 40 -1.47 5.41 3.49
N VAL A 41 -0.25 5.65 2.99
CA VAL A 41 0.68 4.58 2.57
C VAL A 41 1.84 4.43 3.55
N PHE A 42 1.99 3.23 4.12
CA PHE A 42 3.03 2.88 5.08
C PHE A 42 4.19 2.11 4.43
N PRO A 43 5.45 2.58 4.57
CA PRO A 43 6.63 1.85 4.11
C PRO A 43 6.88 0.57 4.91
N GLY A 44 7.55 -0.39 4.30
CA GLY A 44 8.08 -1.58 4.99
C GLY A 44 9.34 -1.27 5.83
N LEU A 45 9.83 -2.25 6.59
CA LEU A 45 11.04 -2.12 7.40
C LEU A 45 12.26 -1.70 6.54
N GLY A 46 13.01 -0.71 6.99
CA GLY A 46 14.14 -0.11 6.28
C GLY A 46 13.75 0.84 5.15
N ALA A 47 12.47 0.96 4.84
CA ALA A 47 11.97 1.77 3.73
C ALA A 47 11.45 3.15 4.21
N SER A 48 11.32 4.09 3.28
CA SER A 48 10.83 5.46 3.54
C SER A 48 9.81 5.88 2.49
N ASP A 49 9.30 7.12 2.57
CA ASP A 49 8.36 7.68 1.59
C ASP A 49 8.88 7.67 0.14
N THR A 50 10.20 7.68 -0.05
CA THR A 50 10.80 7.56 -1.39
C THR A 50 10.54 6.18 -1.99
N SER A 51 10.61 5.12 -1.18
CA SER A 51 10.35 3.75 -1.63
C SER A 51 8.87 3.49 -1.96
N THR A 52 7.95 4.23 -1.33
CA THR A 52 6.51 4.13 -1.61
C THR A 52 6.05 5.04 -2.75
N LEU A 53 6.95 5.85 -3.32
CA LEU A 53 6.60 6.83 -4.36
C LEU A 53 5.95 6.17 -5.59
N ALA A 54 6.46 5.03 -6.04
CA ALA A 54 5.91 4.31 -7.19
C ALA A 54 4.44 3.88 -6.95
N VAL A 55 4.15 3.35 -5.75
CA VAL A 55 2.79 2.96 -5.34
C VAL A 55 1.89 4.19 -5.23
N ARG A 56 2.36 5.28 -4.63
CA ARG A 56 1.60 6.53 -4.53
C ARG A 56 1.28 7.10 -5.92
N GLN A 57 2.24 7.12 -6.85
CA GLN A 57 1.98 7.57 -8.22
C GLN A 57 0.99 6.68 -8.97
N PHE A 58 1.00 5.37 -8.73
CA PHE A 58 0.01 4.47 -9.29
C PHE A 58 -1.40 4.78 -8.74
N LEU A 59 -1.54 4.90 -7.43
CA LEU A 59 -2.82 5.25 -6.78
C LEU A 59 -3.35 6.60 -7.27
N GLN A 60 -2.48 7.59 -7.42
CA GLN A 60 -2.86 8.91 -7.94
C GLN A 60 -3.37 8.82 -9.40
N ARG A 61 -2.71 8.04 -10.26
CA ARG A 61 -3.15 7.80 -11.64
C ARG A 61 -4.50 7.08 -11.71
N GLN A 62 -4.79 6.22 -10.74
CA GLN A 62 -6.07 5.55 -10.62
C GLN A 62 -7.19 6.44 -10.04
N GLY A 63 -6.92 7.68 -9.62
CA GLY A 63 -7.92 8.62 -9.11
C GLY A 63 -8.05 8.66 -7.58
N PHE A 64 -7.13 8.07 -6.84
CA PHE A 64 -7.08 8.21 -5.38
C PHE A 64 -6.23 9.42 -4.95
N THR A 65 -6.36 9.83 -3.69
CA THR A 65 -5.48 10.87 -3.10
C THR A 65 -4.48 10.25 -2.12
N PRO A 66 -3.33 9.75 -2.58
CA PRO A 66 -2.37 9.04 -1.73
C PRO A 66 -1.49 10.00 -0.92
N TYR A 67 -1.28 9.66 0.34
CA TYR A 67 -0.46 10.39 1.30
C TYR A 67 0.71 9.54 1.80
N PRO A 68 1.90 10.14 1.93
CA PRO A 68 3.02 9.53 2.64
C PRO A 68 2.75 9.43 4.15
N TRP A 69 3.49 8.55 4.82
CA TRP A 69 3.44 8.42 6.28
C TRP A 69 4.14 9.57 7.03
N GLU A 70 5.09 10.25 6.37
CA GLU A 70 5.86 11.41 6.86
C GLU A 70 6.64 11.19 8.17
N GLN A 71 7.09 9.96 8.43
CA GLN A 71 7.89 9.63 9.63
C GLN A 71 9.34 9.23 9.33
N GLY A 72 9.81 9.46 8.09
CA GLY A 72 11.17 9.15 7.67
C GLY A 72 11.37 7.68 7.31
N LEU A 73 12.39 7.04 7.88
CA LEU A 73 12.67 5.61 7.70
C LEU A 73 11.90 4.76 8.71
N ASN A 74 11.30 3.67 8.23
CA ASN A 74 10.67 2.67 9.08
C ASN A 74 11.71 1.75 9.69
N LEU A 75 12.18 2.08 10.88
CA LEU A 75 13.15 1.29 11.63
C LEU A 75 12.51 0.28 12.58
N GLY A 76 11.21 0.02 12.46
CA GLY A 76 10.51 -0.91 13.35
C GLY A 76 9.63 -0.24 14.41
N PRO A 77 8.93 -1.06 15.22
CA PRO A 77 8.14 -0.61 16.36
C PRO A 77 9.02 0.16 17.34
N ARG A 78 8.74 1.45 17.51
CA ARG A 78 9.43 2.34 18.43
C ARG A 78 8.37 3.19 19.15
N PRO A 79 8.65 3.63 20.40
CA PRO A 79 7.74 4.51 21.12
C PRO A 79 7.42 5.76 20.28
N GLY A 80 6.14 6.13 20.19
CA GLY A 80 5.69 7.33 19.47
C GLY A 80 5.39 7.13 17.98
N VAL A 81 5.77 6.00 17.36
CA VAL A 81 5.52 5.79 15.92
C VAL A 81 4.02 5.59 15.64
N LEU A 82 3.35 4.79 16.47
CA LEU A 82 1.93 4.51 16.29
C LEU A 82 1.09 5.76 16.58
N GLU A 83 1.46 6.51 17.61
CA GLU A 83 0.84 7.79 17.99
C GLU A 83 0.95 8.81 16.85
N ARG A 84 2.12 8.95 16.22
CA ARG A 84 2.28 9.80 15.03
C ARG A 84 1.49 9.30 13.83
N CYS A 85 1.39 7.98 13.64
CA CYS A 85 0.52 7.43 12.60
C CYS A 85 -0.95 7.80 12.86
N ARG A 86 -1.37 7.80 14.13
CA ARG A 86 -2.72 8.15 14.54
C ARG A 86 -3.01 9.64 14.35
N GLU A 87 -2.09 10.51 14.73
CA GLU A 87 -2.15 11.95 14.47
C GLU A 87 -2.25 12.24 12.97
N ARG A 88 -1.46 11.50 12.16
CA ARG A 88 -1.48 11.61 10.71
C ARG A 88 -2.84 11.19 10.12
N LEU A 89 -3.39 10.06 10.58
CA LEU A 89 -4.72 9.59 10.19
C LEU A 89 -5.79 10.63 10.50
N ASP A 90 -5.81 11.15 11.73
CA ASP A 90 -6.77 12.16 12.19
C ASP A 90 -6.64 13.47 11.38
N ALA A 91 -5.41 13.92 11.09
CA ALA A 91 -5.17 15.09 10.25
C ALA A 91 -5.74 14.90 8.82
N LEU A 92 -5.56 13.73 8.22
CA LEU A 92 -6.11 13.43 6.89
C LEU A 92 -7.63 13.34 6.92
N ARG A 93 -8.20 12.66 7.92
CA ARG A 93 -9.64 12.55 8.13
C ARG A 93 -10.29 13.91 8.35
N ARG A 94 -9.66 14.83 9.09
CA ARG A 94 -10.14 16.21 9.26
C ARG A 94 -10.06 17.02 7.97
N ARG A 95 -8.96 16.88 7.24
CA ARG A 95 -8.74 17.60 5.97
C ARG A 95 -9.76 17.23 4.90
N HIS A 96 -10.05 15.94 4.77
CA HIS A 96 -10.94 15.41 3.72
C HIS A 96 -12.39 15.24 4.17
N ARG A 97 -12.64 15.21 5.49
CA ARG A 97 -13.94 14.93 6.11
C ARG A 97 -14.53 13.55 5.74
N GLU A 98 -13.67 12.63 5.32
CA GLU A 98 -14.01 11.26 4.92
C GLU A 98 -13.09 10.26 5.62
N LYS A 99 -13.48 8.98 5.59
CA LYS A 99 -12.64 7.88 6.10
C LYS A 99 -11.41 7.69 5.19
N VAL A 100 -10.29 7.31 5.79
CA VAL A 100 -9.01 7.11 5.09
C VAL A 100 -8.78 5.62 4.85
N SER A 101 -8.36 5.25 3.66
CA SER A 101 -7.89 3.88 3.38
C SER A 101 -6.42 3.74 3.73
N LEU A 102 -6.03 2.60 4.27
CA LEU A 102 -4.66 2.34 4.69
C LEU A 102 -4.03 1.30 3.76
N VAL A 103 -2.81 1.55 3.30
CA VAL A 103 -2.04 0.59 2.48
C VAL A 103 -0.68 0.42 3.12
N GLY A 104 -0.31 -0.81 3.42
CA GLY A 104 0.98 -1.10 4.04
C GLY A 104 1.63 -2.36 3.49
N TRP A 105 2.93 -2.31 3.25
CA TRP A 105 3.72 -3.47 2.84
C TRP A 105 4.52 -4.02 4.02
N SER A 106 4.52 -5.34 4.21
CA SER A 106 5.27 -6.01 5.28
C SER A 106 4.94 -5.39 6.66
N LEU A 107 5.94 -4.89 7.40
CA LEU A 107 5.74 -4.20 8.67
C LEU A 107 4.79 -2.98 8.56
N GLY A 108 4.79 -2.28 7.43
CA GLY A 108 3.82 -1.21 7.15
C GLY A 108 2.37 -1.69 7.24
N GLY A 109 2.10 -2.94 6.84
CA GLY A 109 0.78 -3.55 6.94
C GLY A 109 0.36 -3.86 8.38
N ILE A 110 1.32 -4.12 9.28
CA ILE A 110 1.03 -4.29 10.70
C ILE A 110 0.55 -2.96 11.29
N TYR A 111 1.24 -1.85 11.01
CA TYR A 111 0.80 -0.52 11.44
C TYR A 111 -0.60 -0.18 10.92
N ALA A 112 -0.85 -0.44 9.63
CA ALA A 112 -2.17 -0.22 9.03
C ALA A 112 -3.28 -1.00 9.74
N ARG A 113 -3.04 -2.28 10.05
CA ARG A 113 -4.01 -3.12 10.77
C ARG A 113 -4.24 -2.68 12.21
N GLU A 114 -3.20 -2.29 12.94
CA GLU A 114 -3.35 -1.80 14.32
C GLU A 114 -4.11 -0.45 14.35
N LEU A 115 -3.80 0.48 13.44
CA LEU A 115 -4.56 1.74 13.31
C LEU A 115 -6.04 1.50 13.00
N ALA A 116 -6.35 0.53 12.15
CA ALA A 116 -7.73 0.19 11.83
C ALA A 116 -8.49 -0.42 13.01
N LYS A 117 -7.81 -1.13 13.91
CA LYS A 117 -8.42 -1.62 15.16
C LYS A 117 -8.66 -0.50 16.16
N GLU A 118 -7.72 0.45 16.26
CA GLU A 118 -7.83 1.58 17.18
C GLU A 118 -8.84 2.65 16.71
N ALA A 119 -9.03 2.80 15.40
CA ALA A 119 -9.90 3.82 14.81
C ALA A 119 -10.79 3.28 13.67
N PRO A 120 -11.66 2.29 13.92
CA PRO A 120 -12.50 1.67 12.88
C PRO A 120 -13.47 2.66 12.21
N ASP A 121 -13.85 3.72 12.91
CA ASP A 121 -14.73 4.77 12.38
C ASP A 121 -14.02 5.77 11.47
N GLU A 122 -12.69 5.82 11.50
CA GLU A 122 -11.89 6.72 10.68
C GLU A 122 -11.24 6.02 9.50
N VAL A 123 -11.17 4.69 9.55
CA VAL A 123 -10.57 3.86 8.50
C VAL A 123 -11.65 3.26 7.61
N ARG A 124 -11.46 3.41 6.29
CA ARG A 124 -12.37 2.85 5.28
C ARG A 124 -12.09 1.38 5.03
N CYS A 125 -10.83 1.04 4.79
CA CYS A 125 -10.33 -0.31 4.58
C CYS A 125 -8.81 -0.37 4.80
N VAL A 126 -8.29 -1.60 4.93
CA VAL A 126 -6.87 -1.95 4.99
C VAL A 126 -6.57 -3.01 3.95
#